data_AF-A0A1Q8JIE7-F1
#
_entry.id   AF-A0A1Q8JIE7-F1
#
_cell.length_a   1.000
_cell.length_b   1.000
_cell.length_c   1.000
_cell.angle_alpha   90.00
_cell.angle_beta   90.00
_cell.angle_gamma   90.00
#
_symmetry.space_group_name_H-M   'P 1'
#
loop_
_entity.id
_entity.type
_entity.pdbx_description
1 polymer ?
#
loop_
_entity_poly.entity_id
_entity_poly.type
_entity_poly.pdbx_seq_one_letter_code
_entity_poly.pdbx_strand_id
1 'polypeptide(L)'
;MGGGAATGEQGPTLPDLVPPMLPAAGELSDATDPGRWAVEFGWEGHRCVAYVRPGRVRLLSSTARSVTRSFPELAVLGEQSPPGGMVLDGTVVALDEAGRPSRGPLLRRTATVAPDDGLRAEVPVGYVVTDLLWRDGRRVLELPYRRRRAELEALGLAGPTILVPPSFGLDEADLVVRTAEQYGLDGLHLKRLDVPYQPGRRTRNWLRVPLRRRRQVQVAGWVPAGSTAGRERIAAVLLALPGADGPVYIGRVGIGAADGDARTVLGARPGRPPADVPEGIAADARWLAPGLVAAVEHRGRTAAGRLALPSWRGLVPPDAQDDDLRDPAPARREPPGGGGATVPVRTAAAPPPAATPAPATTPATEETVRIRVREAVPPEAPAPEGPWHGPLSRRLEQHFVYNTLNTIASLVRTDPPRARELLLGFADLSRAADRAEEPAIRLDEELAAVRAYLQIERTRFGARLESDVDDPRTSGVDPAAAVPPLAVLAAVRRGVQEEIEPATAGGTVHVRLVTGTCRVEVRTADRPGVPGGAARAPLVLLSLPLDAPAE
;
A
#
# COMPACT_ATOMS: atom_id res chain seq x y z
N MET A 1 39.27 5.89 54.63
CA MET A 1 39.31 6.03 53.16
C MET A 1 37.99 5.55 52.61
N GLY A 2 37.07 6.49 52.33
CA GLY A 2 35.73 6.18 51.84
C GLY A 2 35.77 5.88 50.34
N GLY A 3 35.28 4.72 49.94
CA GLY A 3 35.07 4.36 48.55
C GLY A 3 33.90 5.13 47.98
N GLY A 4 34.18 6.07 47.09
CA GLY A 4 33.18 6.74 46.28
C GLY A 4 32.55 5.73 45.32
N ALA A 5 31.29 5.39 45.56
CA ALA A 5 30.45 4.73 44.59
C ALA A 5 30.27 5.70 43.41
N ALA A 6 30.84 5.35 42.26
CA ALA A 6 30.56 6.00 41.00
C ALA A 6 29.07 5.82 40.70
N THR A 7 28.29 6.89 40.88
CA THR A 7 26.93 7.00 40.37
C THR A 7 27.00 6.92 38.85
N GLY A 8 26.65 5.76 38.29
CA GLY A 8 26.41 5.64 36.86
C GLY A 8 25.25 6.56 36.49
N GLU A 9 25.54 7.64 35.77
CA GLU A 9 24.52 8.48 35.15
C GLU A 9 23.73 7.61 34.17
N GLN A 10 22.54 7.17 34.59
CA GLN A 10 21.56 6.58 33.69
C GLN A 10 21.15 7.66 32.70
N GLY A 11 21.50 7.47 31.43
CA GLY A 11 21.03 8.36 30.36
C GLY A 11 19.51 8.55 30.41
N PRO A 12 18.98 9.64 29.82
CA PRO A 12 17.58 10.01 29.97
C PRO A 12 16.63 8.85 29.64
N THR A 13 15.67 8.58 30.52
CA THR A 13 14.65 7.56 30.30
C THR A 13 13.65 8.02 29.23
N LEU A 14 13.18 7.07 28.41
CA LEU A 14 12.18 7.32 27.38
C LEU A 14 10.94 8.02 27.98
N PRO A 15 10.41 9.09 27.36
CA PRO A 15 9.36 9.90 27.96
C PRO A 15 8.04 9.13 28.04
N ASP A 16 7.24 9.45 29.05
CA ASP A 16 5.92 8.82 29.24
C ASP A 16 4.91 9.28 28.19
N LEU A 17 4.96 10.56 27.80
CA LEU A 17 4.07 11.14 26.82
C LEU A 17 4.74 12.31 26.09
N VAL A 18 4.71 12.26 24.76
CA VAL A 18 4.91 13.42 23.87
C VAL A 18 3.56 13.73 23.22
N PRO A 19 2.90 14.84 23.57
CA PRO A 19 1.64 15.23 22.93
C PRO A 19 1.86 15.42 21.42
N PRO A 20 1.06 14.79 20.56
CA PRO A 20 1.26 14.91 19.11
C PRO A 20 1.07 16.36 18.64
N MET A 21 2.00 16.87 17.82
CA MET A 21 1.82 18.12 17.07
C MET A 21 0.64 17.96 16.11
N LEU A 22 -0.12 19.02 15.82
CA LEU A 22 -1.32 18.93 14.99
C LEU A 22 -1.13 19.75 13.69
N PRO A 23 -1.48 19.21 12.52
CA PRO A 23 -1.46 20.01 11.30
C PRO A 23 -2.56 21.07 11.31
N ALA A 24 -2.28 22.26 10.81
CA ALA A 24 -3.31 23.22 10.39
C ALA A 24 -3.90 22.81 9.03
N ALA A 25 -5.15 23.20 8.74
CA ALA A 25 -5.65 23.09 7.38
C ALA A 25 -4.91 24.10 6.48
N GLY A 26 -4.61 23.71 5.24
CA GLY A 26 -3.97 24.60 4.27
C GLY A 26 -4.14 24.13 2.82
N GLU A 27 -3.53 24.87 1.92
CA GLU A 27 -3.47 24.61 0.48
C GLU A 27 -2.01 24.55 0.01
N LEU A 28 -1.77 24.01 -1.19
CA LEU A 28 -0.40 23.93 -1.72
C LEU A 28 0.20 25.33 -1.94
N SER A 29 -0.64 26.29 -2.32
CA SER A 29 -0.31 27.72 -2.47
C SER A 29 0.14 28.41 -1.18
N ASP A 30 -0.16 27.83 -0.01
CA ASP A 30 0.32 28.37 1.27
C ASP A 30 1.83 28.18 1.47
N ALA A 31 2.45 27.27 0.72
CA ALA A 31 3.88 26.98 0.78
C ALA A 31 4.66 27.85 -0.22
N THR A 32 4.97 29.10 0.17
CA THR A 32 5.56 30.10 -0.74
C THR A 32 7.08 29.99 -0.95
N ASP A 33 7.79 29.17 -0.17
CA ASP A 33 9.26 29.00 -0.23
C ASP A 33 9.61 27.51 -0.46
N PRO A 34 9.78 27.09 -1.73
CA PRO A 34 9.95 25.67 -2.07
C PRO A 34 11.09 24.96 -1.34
N GLY A 35 12.18 25.66 -1.04
CA GLY A 35 13.35 25.11 -0.35
C GLY A 35 13.15 24.87 1.15
N ARG A 36 11.99 25.24 1.70
CA ARG A 36 11.68 25.13 3.14
C ARG A 36 10.54 24.19 3.47
N TRP A 37 9.95 23.53 2.49
CA TRP A 37 8.84 22.62 2.70
C TRP A 37 9.17 21.22 2.22
N ALA A 38 8.88 20.25 3.07
CA ALA A 38 8.72 18.87 2.68
C ALA A 38 7.25 18.61 2.32
N VAL A 39 7.04 17.82 1.27
CA VAL A 39 5.76 17.24 0.90
C VAL A 39 5.79 15.76 1.27
N GLU A 40 4.79 15.31 2.01
CA GLU A 40 4.58 13.90 2.32
C GLU A 40 3.15 13.48 1.94
N PHE A 41 2.98 12.20 1.66
CA PHE A 41 1.65 11.61 1.49
C PHE A 41 0.82 11.76 2.77
N GLY A 42 -0.44 12.13 2.58
CA GLY A 42 -1.38 12.29 3.67
C GLY A 42 -2.12 10.99 3.96
N TRP A 43 -1.52 10.10 4.75
CA TRP A 43 -2.11 8.81 5.10
C TRP A 43 -3.38 8.93 5.95
N GLU A 44 -4.47 8.33 5.47
CA GLU A 44 -5.71 8.19 6.24
C GLU A 44 -5.62 6.98 7.17
N GLY A 45 -5.88 7.18 8.46
CA GLY A 45 -5.86 6.08 9.42
C GLY A 45 -6.00 6.51 10.88
N HIS A 46 -5.49 5.66 11.77
CA HIS A 46 -5.49 5.90 13.22
C HIS A 46 -4.10 6.38 13.65
N ARG A 47 -3.97 7.69 13.88
CA ARG A 47 -2.69 8.28 14.31
C ARG A 47 -2.28 7.81 15.71
N CYS A 48 -1.04 7.33 15.81
CA CYS A 48 -0.44 6.81 17.04
C CYS A 48 1.01 7.25 17.19
N VAL A 49 1.40 7.54 18.43
CA VAL A 49 2.80 7.67 18.82
C VAL A 49 3.26 6.34 19.42
N ALA A 50 4.32 5.76 18.85
CA ALA A 50 4.94 4.52 19.33
C ALA A 50 6.12 4.84 20.24
N TYR A 51 6.09 4.32 21.47
CA TYR A 51 7.18 4.37 22.43
C TYR A 51 7.80 2.99 22.45
N VAL A 52 9.02 2.90 21.95
CA VAL A 52 9.66 1.62 21.64
C VAL A 52 10.93 1.50 22.47
N ARG A 53 11.04 0.37 23.15
CA ARG A 53 12.26 -0.12 23.81
C ARG A 53 12.58 -1.51 23.25
N PRO A 54 13.81 -2.01 23.44
CA PRO A 54 14.14 -3.39 23.09
C PRO A 54 13.09 -4.38 23.64
N GLY A 55 12.45 -5.11 22.74
CA GLY A 55 11.41 -6.10 23.05
C GLY A 55 10.08 -5.57 23.59
N ARG A 56 9.86 -4.25 23.64
CA ARG A 56 8.60 -3.67 24.18
C ARG A 56 8.13 -2.47 23.39
N VAL A 57 6.86 -2.51 22.98
CA VAL A 57 6.18 -1.42 22.28
C VAL A 57 5.00 -0.95 23.11
N ARG A 58 4.80 0.37 23.16
CA ARG A 58 3.58 1.01 23.66
C ARG A 58 3.08 2.00 22.63
N LEU A 59 1.82 1.86 22.20
CA LEU A 59 1.16 2.74 21.24
C LEU A 59 0.13 3.60 21.96
N LEU A 60 0.27 4.91 21.83
CA LEU A 60 -0.73 5.88 22.30
C LEU A 60 -1.41 6.56 21.11
N SER A 61 -2.73 6.64 21.14
CA SER A 61 -3.49 7.40 20.15
C SER A 61 -3.26 8.91 20.30
N SER A 62 -3.78 9.69 19.35
CA SER A 62 -3.78 11.16 19.43
C SER A 62 -4.36 11.76 20.73
N THR A 63 -5.21 11.03 21.45
CA THR A 63 -5.80 11.44 22.74
C THR A 63 -5.13 10.76 23.94
N ALA A 64 -3.90 10.27 23.77
CA ALA A 64 -3.11 9.57 24.78
C ALA A 64 -3.73 8.27 25.34
N ARG A 65 -4.73 7.70 24.65
CA ARG A 65 -5.28 6.39 25.01
C ARG A 65 -4.37 5.28 24.51
N SER A 66 -4.09 4.29 25.34
CA SER A 66 -3.33 3.12 24.90
C SER A 66 -4.15 2.30 23.91
N VAL A 67 -3.58 2.08 22.72
CA VAL A 67 -4.12 1.19 21.68
C VAL A 67 -3.17 0.02 21.39
N THR A 68 -2.15 -0.15 22.25
CA THR A 68 -1.08 -1.15 22.09
C THR A 68 -1.63 -2.55 21.84
N ARG A 69 -2.60 -2.99 22.64
CA ARG A 69 -3.14 -4.34 22.54
C ARG A 69 -4.08 -4.54 21.34
N SER A 70 -4.58 -3.47 20.74
CA SER A 70 -5.38 -3.51 19.51
C SER A 70 -4.55 -3.80 18.26
N PHE A 71 -3.22 -3.65 18.34
CA PHE A 71 -2.30 -3.82 17.22
C PHE A 71 -1.07 -4.68 17.61
N PRO A 72 -1.27 -5.94 18.02
CA PRO A 72 -0.20 -6.80 18.50
C PRO A 72 0.89 -7.06 17.44
N GLU A 73 0.53 -7.06 16.15
CA GLU A 73 1.47 -7.19 15.03
C GLU A 73 2.53 -6.08 14.94
N LEU A 74 2.35 -4.95 15.64
CA LEU A 74 3.32 -3.86 15.68
C LEU A 74 4.39 -4.06 16.77
N ALA A 75 4.35 -5.17 17.53
CA ALA A 75 5.38 -5.53 18.49
C ALA A 75 6.78 -5.70 17.85
N VAL A 76 6.82 -6.00 16.54
CA VAL A 76 8.07 -6.10 15.74
C VAL A 76 8.94 -4.84 15.81
N LEU A 77 8.36 -3.67 16.08
CA LEU A 77 9.14 -2.44 16.32
C LEU A 77 10.12 -2.59 17.49
N GLY A 78 9.77 -3.38 18.51
CA GLY A 78 10.62 -3.63 19.67
C GLY A 78 11.91 -4.38 19.32
N GLU A 79 11.91 -5.17 18.25
CA GLU A 79 13.10 -5.87 17.76
C GLU A 79 14.03 -4.91 17.03
N GLN A 80 13.47 -3.91 16.34
CA GLN A 80 14.21 -2.87 15.61
C GLN A 80 14.62 -1.68 16.48
N SER A 81 14.39 -1.76 17.79
CA SER A 81 14.70 -0.69 18.73
C SER A 81 16.21 -0.54 18.94
N PRO A 82 16.78 0.68 18.90
CA PRO A 82 18.10 0.91 19.46
C PRO A 82 18.09 0.64 20.99
N PRO A 83 19.26 0.41 21.61
CA PRO A 83 19.37 0.10 23.04
C PRO A 83 18.72 1.14 23.95
N GLY A 84 18.93 2.43 23.68
CA GLY A 84 18.31 3.55 24.40
C GLY A 84 16.88 3.89 23.94
N GLY A 85 16.29 3.06 23.09
CA GLY A 85 14.91 3.16 22.61
C GLY A 85 14.63 4.31 21.64
N MET A 86 13.39 4.39 21.15
CA MET A 86 12.93 5.42 20.23
C MET A 86 11.47 5.80 20.44
N VAL A 87 11.09 6.99 19.99
CA VAL A 87 9.70 7.45 19.94
C VAL A 87 9.37 7.88 18.52
N LEU A 88 8.34 7.27 17.93
CA LEU A 88 7.94 7.44 16.53
C LEU A 88 6.55 8.07 16.46
N ASP A 89 6.34 9.05 15.59
CA ASP A 89 5.01 9.59 15.25
C ASP A 89 4.58 9.03 13.89
N GLY A 90 3.40 8.43 13.85
CA GLY A 90 2.93 7.71 12.68
C GLY A 90 1.44 7.44 12.67
N THR A 91 1.01 6.73 11.63
CA THR A 91 -0.40 6.41 11.41
C THR A 91 -0.53 4.91 11.16
N VAL A 92 -1.39 4.26 11.94
CA VAL A 92 -1.84 2.89 11.62
C VAL A 92 -2.83 2.99 10.47
N VAL A 93 -2.55 2.29 9.38
CA VAL A 93 -3.33 2.30 8.14
C VAL A 93 -3.86 0.90 7.88
N ALA A 94 -5.10 0.81 7.39
CA ALA A 94 -5.66 -0.38 6.79
C ALA A 94 -6.13 -0.04 5.37
N LEU A 95 -6.23 -1.06 4.52
CA LEU A 95 -6.68 -0.91 3.14
C LEU A 95 -8.14 -1.36 3.00
N ASP A 96 -8.88 -0.75 2.07
CA ASP A 96 -10.18 -1.24 1.62
C ASP A 96 -10.03 -2.40 0.62
N GLU A 97 -11.14 -2.95 0.15
CA GLU A 97 -11.17 -4.04 -0.84
C GLU A 97 -10.48 -3.68 -2.16
N ALA A 98 -10.40 -2.39 -2.49
CA ALA A 98 -9.70 -1.86 -3.66
C ALA A 98 -8.20 -1.57 -3.38
N GLY A 99 -7.69 -1.92 -2.19
CA GLY A 99 -6.29 -1.71 -1.81
C GLY A 99 -5.94 -0.28 -1.42
N ARG A 100 -6.92 0.59 -1.14
CA ARG A 100 -6.69 2.01 -0.79
C ARG A 100 -6.73 2.22 0.72
N PRO A 101 -5.90 3.11 1.28
CA PRO A 101 -6.00 3.50 2.69
C PRO A 101 -7.41 3.97 3.05
N SER A 102 -7.98 3.37 4.10
CA SER A 102 -9.33 3.69 4.55
C SER A 102 -9.46 3.55 6.06
N ARG A 103 -10.12 4.52 6.69
CA ARG A 103 -10.38 4.49 8.14
C ARG A 103 -11.46 3.48 8.52
N GLY A 104 -12.35 3.11 7.60
CA GLY A 104 -13.50 2.24 7.87
C GLY A 104 -13.10 0.93 8.57
N PRO A 105 -12.22 0.11 7.96
CA PRO A 105 -11.77 -1.15 8.57
C PRO A 105 -11.11 -0.98 9.95
N LEU A 106 -10.42 0.15 10.19
CA LEU A 106 -9.74 0.42 11.46
C LEU A 106 -10.70 0.67 12.62
N LEU A 107 -11.98 1.02 12.37
CA LEU A 107 -12.96 1.24 13.44
C LEU A 107 -13.15 -0.04 14.26
N ARG A 108 -13.26 -1.21 13.60
CA ARG A 108 -13.41 -2.51 14.28
C ARG A 108 -12.12 -2.92 15.02
N ARG A 109 -10.96 -2.63 14.43
CA ARG A 109 -9.65 -2.87 15.07
C ARG A 109 -9.49 -2.07 16.35
N THR A 110 -9.74 -0.77 16.29
CA THR A 110 -9.57 0.16 17.43
C THR A 110 -10.58 -0.05 18.55
N ALA A 111 -11.76 -0.61 18.26
CA ALA A 111 -12.75 -0.98 19.26
C ALA A 111 -12.41 -2.30 20.00
N THR A 112 -11.47 -3.10 19.47
CA THR A 112 -11.12 -4.43 20.01
C THR A 112 -9.77 -4.38 20.73
N VAL A 113 -9.74 -4.69 22.03
CA VAL A 113 -8.52 -4.58 22.87
C VAL A 113 -7.57 -5.76 22.71
N ALA A 114 -7.95 -6.84 22.04
CA ALA A 114 -7.07 -7.95 21.69
C ALA A 114 -7.71 -8.74 20.54
N PRO A 115 -7.49 -8.33 19.28
CA PRO A 115 -8.10 -9.00 18.14
C PRO A 115 -7.51 -10.40 17.96
N ASP A 116 -8.38 -11.38 17.70
CA ASP A 116 -7.96 -12.73 17.32
C ASP A 116 -7.31 -12.76 15.93
N ASP A 117 -6.75 -13.91 15.56
CA ASP A 117 -6.06 -14.06 14.27
C ASP A 117 -7.02 -13.93 13.08
N GLY A 118 -8.30 -14.24 13.25
CA GLY A 118 -9.34 -14.04 12.25
C GLY A 118 -9.50 -12.56 11.90
N LEU A 119 -9.70 -11.70 12.91
CA LEU A 119 -9.84 -10.26 12.71
C LEU A 119 -8.53 -9.61 12.23
N ARG A 120 -7.37 -10.16 12.60
CA ARG A 120 -6.06 -9.70 12.10
C ARG A 120 -5.87 -10.02 10.61
N ALA A 121 -6.32 -11.20 10.17
CA ALA A 121 -6.28 -11.60 8.77
C ALA A 121 -7.31 -10.83 7.92
N GLU A 122 -8.50 -10.59 8.47
CA GLU A 122 -9.57 -9.81 7.80
C GLU A 122 -9.17 -8.34 7.61
N VAL A 123 -8.56 -7.72 8.62
CA VAL A 123 -8.14 -6.33 8.58
C VAL A 123 -6.64 -6.23 8.89
N PRO A 124 -5.78 -6.53 7.90
CA PRO A 124 -4.34 -6.33 8.05
C PRO A 124 -4.04 -4.84 8.18
N VAL A 125 -3.04 -4.50 8.98
CA VAL A 125 -2.63 -3.12 9.21
C VAL A 125 -1.15 -2.92 8.97
N GLY A 126 -0.78 -1.71 8.57
CA GLY A 126 0.59 -1.22 8.55
C GLY A 126 0.74 0.00 9.45
N TYR A 127 1.94 0.23 9.99
CA TYR A 127 2.31 1.45 10.69
C TYR A 127 3.22 2.30 9.82
N VAL A 128 2.66 3.43 9.37
CA VAL A 128 3.35 4.40 8.54
C VAL A 128 4.00 5.44 9.43
N VAL A 129 5.32 5.42 9.53
CA VAL A 129 6.13 6.30 10.39
C VAL A 129 6.50 7.56 9.63
N THR A 130 6.21 8.72 10.21
CA THR A 130 6.38 10.02 9.53
C THR A 130 7.22 11.03 10.29
N ASP A 131 7.58 10.75 11.55
CA ASP A 131 8.50 11.57 12.33
C ASP A 131 9.18 10.76 13.45
N LEU A 132 10.32 11.26 13.91
CA LEU A 132 11.12 10.69 15.00
C LEU A 132 11.25 11.74 16.10
N LEU A 133 10.87 11.39 17.32
CA LEU A 133 10.80 12.32 18.46
C LEU A 133 11.88 12.03 19.51
N TRP A 134 12.38 10.79 19.56
CA TRP A 134 13.43 10.34 20.46
C TRP A 134 14.25 9.23 19.81
N ARG A 135 15.56 9.22 20.03
CA ARG A 135 16.48 8.17 19.57
C ARG A 135 17.59 7.95 20.58
N ASP A 136 17.77 6.70 21.00
CA ASP A 136 18.90 6.20 21.77
C ASP A 136 19.26 7.07 22.98
N GLY A 137 18.30 7.21 23.91
CA GLY A 137 18.46 8.04 25.11
C GLY A 137 18.43 9.56 24.88
N ARG A 138 18.26 10.04 23.64
CA ARG A 138 18.26 11.46 23.29
C ARG A 138 16.93 11.94 22.71
N ARG A 139 16.49 13.11 23.17
CA ARG A 139 15.41 13.89 22.55
C ARG A 139 15.86 14.46 21.21
N VAL A 140 15.07 14.26 20.16
CA VAL A 140 15.35 14.84 18.84
C VAL A 140 14.27 15.81 18.36
N LEU A 141 13.18 15.98 19.11
CA LEU A 141 12.08 16.88 18.77
C LEU A 141 12.52 18.35 18.63
N GLU A 142 13.60 18.76 19.30
CA GLU A 142 14.20 20.10 19.20
C GLU A 142 14.96 20.32 17.88
N LEU A 143 15.32 19.25 17.17
CA LEU A 143 16.00 19.36 15.89
C LEU A 143 15.01 19.80 14.79
N PRO A 144 15.47 20.56 13.76
CA PRO A 144 14.67 20.84 12.58
C PRO A 144 14.17 19.56 11.91
N TYR A 145 12.98 19.61 11.31
CA TYR A 145 12.37 18.45 10.65
C TYR A 145 13.30 17.73 9.68
N ARG A 146 14.09 18.47 8.87
CA ARG A 146 15.06 17.86 7.94
C ARG A 146 16.06 16.93 8.64
N ARG A 147 16.50 17.27 9.86
CA ARG A 147 17.43 16.45 10.64
C ARG A 147 16.72 15.27 11.28
N ARG A 148 15.51 15.46 11.83
CA ARG A 148 14.71 14.35 12.39
C ARG A 148 14.37 13.31 11.32
N ARG A 149 14.03 13.78 10.10
CA ARG A 149 13.74 12.94 8.94
C ARG A 149 14.94 12.11 8.52
N ALA A 150 16.13 12.73 8.40
CA ALA A 150 17.36 12.00 8.11
C ALA A 150 17.70 10.98 9.21
N GLU A 151 17.49 11.32 10.49
CA GLU A 151 17.70 10.38 11.58
C GLU A 151 16.68 9.22 11.57
N LEU A 152 15.43 9.47 11.19
CA LEU A 152 14.41 8.45 11.00
C LEU A 152 14.80 7.47 9.88
N GLU A 153 15.22 7.98 8.73
CA GLU A 153 15.66 7.16 7.60
C GLU A 153 16.89 6.32 7.96
N ALA A 154 17.84 6.91 8.69
CA ALA A 154 19.04 6.21 9.17
C ALA A 154 18.77 5.11 10.22
N LEU A 155 17.55 4.99 10.75
CA LEU A 155 17.19 3.83 11.58
C LEU A 155 16.97 2.56 10.72
N GLY A 156 16.76 2.71 9.42
CA GLY A 156 16.52 1.57 8.52
C GLY A 156 15.30 0.74 8.93
N LEU A 157 14.28 1.38 9.51
CA LEU A 157 13.06 0.70 9.94
C LEU A 157 12.36 0.11 8.72
N ALA A 158 12.16 -1.20 8.73
CA ALA A 158 11.58 -1.91 7.61
C ALA A 158 10.89 -3.19 8.08
N GLY A 159 9.91 -3.63 7.31
CA GLY A 159 9.26 -4.93 7.49
C GLY A 159 7.86 -4.95 6.89
N PRO A 160 7.18 -6.09 6.89
CA PRO A 160 5.89 -6.25 6.24
C PRO A 160 4.81 -5.28 6.76
N THR A 161 4.89 -4.91 8.04
CA THR A 161 3.91 -4.05 8.72
C THR A 161 4.44 -2.66 9.03
N ILE A 162 5.70 -2.33 8.71
CA ILE A 162 6.33 -1.04 9.05
C ILE A 162 6.80 -0.35 7.78
N LEU A 163 6.32 0.88 7.58
CA LEU A 163 6.65 1.70 6.41
C LEU A 163 7.19 3.06 6.84
N VAL A 164 8.34 3.45 6.32
CA VAL A 164 8.83 4.83 6.35
C VAL A 164 8.71 5.37 4.91
N PRO A 165 7.62 6.08 4.56
CA PRO A 165 7.41 6.56 3.19
C PRO A 165 8.36 7.72 2.90
N PRO A 166 8.80 7.92 1.64
CA PRO A 166 9.69 9.02 1.27
C PRO A 166 9.08 10.40 1.59
N SER A 167 9.94 11.39 1.77
CA SER A 167 9.59 12.80 1.88
C SER A 167 10.16 13.55 0.67
N PHE A 168 9.33 14.36 0.03
CA PHE A 168 9.66 15.05 -1.21
C PHE A 168 9.87 16.55 -0.96
N GLY A 169 10.51 17.24 -1.91
CA GLY A 169 10.56 18.69 -1.91
C GLY A 169 9.26 19.29 -2.49
N LEU A 170 9.02 20.58 -2.26
CA LEU A 170 7.84 21.25 -2.84
C LEU A 170 7.92 21.36 -4.37
N ASP A 171 9.12 21.38 -4.93
CA ASP A 171 9.39 21.30 -6.38
C ASP A 171 8.83 20.03 -7.02
N GLU A 172 8.62 18.98 -6.23
CA GLU A 172 8.06 17.70 -6.68
C GLU A 172 6.56 17.57 -6.37
N ALA A 173 5.91 18.62 -5.83
CA ALA A 173 4.54 18.53 -5.32
C ALA A 173 3.55 17.99 -6.35
N ASP A 174 3.65 18.40 -7.62
CA ASP A 174 2.76 17.93 -8.68
C ASP A 174 2.87 16.42 -8.92
N LEU A 175 4.08 15.86 -8.81
CA LEU A 175 4.28 14.42 -8.87
C LEU A 175 3.59 13.74 -7.69
N VAL A 176 3.82 14.25 -6.47
CA VAL A 176 3.21 13.68 -5.25
C VAL A 176 1.68 13.77 -5.32
N VAL A 177 1.11 14.87 -5.83
CA VAL A 177 -0.33 15.02 -6.06
C VAL A 177 -0.84 13.92 -7.00
N ARG A 178 -0.25 13.77 -8.19
CA ARG A 178 -0.68 12.75 -9.16
C ARG A 178 -0.58 11.34 -8.59
N THR A 179 0.52 11.03 -7.91
CA THR A 179 0.72 9.74 -7.25
C THR A 179 -0.33 9.50 -6.17
N ALA A 180 -0.57 10.49 -5.32
CA ALA A 180 -1.58 10.39 -4.26
C ALA A 180 -2.99 10.18 -4.84
N GLU A 181 -3.33 10.86 -5.94
CA GLU A 181 -4.59 10.65 -6.65
C GLU A 181 -4.72 9.24 -7.23
N GLN A 182 -3.66 8.73 -7.86
CA GLN A 182 -3.58 7.38 -8.43
C GLN A 182 -3.78 6.30 -7.35
N TYR A 183 -3.15 6.45 -6.18
CA TYR A 183 -3.25 5.49 -5.08
C TYR A 183 -4.45 5.73 -4.14
N GLY A 184 -5.35 6.66 -4.50
CA GLY A 184 -6.58 6.86 -3.74
C GLY A 184 -6.41 7.61 -2.42
N LEU A 185 -5.28 8.29 -2.20
CA LEU A 185 -5.05 9.10 -1.00
C LEU A 185 -5.93 10.37 -1.02
N ASP A 186 -6.28 10.85 0.17
CA ASP A 186 -7.23 11.95 0.38
C ASP A 186 -6.53 13.30 0.64
N GLY A 187 -5.20 13.32 0.75
CA GLY A 187 -4.46 14.52 1.09
C GLY A 187 -2.95 14.36 1.06
N LEU A 188 -2.29 15.49 1.31
CA LEU A 188 -0.86 15.64 1.51
C LEU A 188 -0.61 16.29 2.88
N HIS A 189 0.61 16.11 3.38
CA HIS A 189 1.16 16.89 4.47
C HIS A 189 2.29 17.77 3.95
N LEU A 190 2.26 19.06 4.28
CA LEU A 190 3.38 19.96 4.08
C LEU A 190 4.03 20.23 5.43
N LYS A 191 5.33 20.00 5.56
CA LYS A 191 6.07 20.21 6.81
C LYS A 191 7.22 21.18 6.58
N ARG A 192 7.36 22.18 7.45
CA ARG A 192 8.50 23.10 7.44
C ARG A 192 9.78 22.35 7.77
N LEU A 193 10.75 22.39 6.86
CA LEU A 193 12.03 21.68 6.95
C LEU A 193 12.92 22.19 8.10
N ASP A 194 12.84 23.49 8.36
CA ASP A 194 13.72 24.25 9.26
C ASP A 194 13.16 24.43 10.68
N VAL A 195 12.01 23.81 11.01
CA VAL A 195 11.32 24.03 12.28
C VAL A 195 11.36 22.78 13.18
N PRO A 196 11.56 22.93 14.51
CA PRO A 196 11.40 21.86 15.48
C PRO A 196 9.99 21.28 15.54
N TYR A 197 9.84 20.09 16.11
CA TYR A 197 8.52 19.55 16.42
C TYR A 197 7.89 20.37 17.54
N GLN A 198 6.58 20.63 17.47
CA GLN A 198 5.87 21.48 18.44
C GLN A 198 4.80 20.66 19.18
N PRO A 199 5.17 19.91 20.24
CA PRO A 199 4.25 18.99 20.91
C PRO A 199 2.93 19.65 21.32
N GLY A 200 1.82 18.99 20.98
CA GLY A 200 0.46 19.40 21.36
C GLY A 200 -0.05 20.69 20.69
N ARG A 201 0.74 21.34 19.84
CA ARG A 201 0.35 22.59 19.18
C ARG A 201 -0.16 22.34 17.77
N ARG A 202 -1.20 23.08 17.39
CA ARG A 202 -1.60 23.26 15.99
C ARG A 202 -0.95 24.51 15.45
N THR A 203 -0.12 24.38 14.42
CA THR A 203 0.59 25.51 13.81
C THR A 203 0.58 25.42 12.29
N ARG A 204 0.88 26.52 11.62
CA ARG A 204 1.03 26.51 10.15
C ARG A 204 2.35 25.90 9.69
N ASN A 205 3.24 25.48 10.59
CA ASN A 205 4.50 24.80 10.23
C ASN A 205 4.28 23.36 9.77
N TRP A 206 3.07 22.83 9.96
CA TRP A 206 2.60 21.58 9.40
C TRP A 206 1.20 21.79 8.85
N LEU A 207 1.02 21.65 7.54
CA LEU A 207 -0.26 21.79 6.87
C LEU A 207 -0.79 20.42 6.45
N ARG A 208 -2.10 20.21 6.61
CA ARG A 208 -2.87 19.17 5.93
C ARG A 208 -3.53 19.79 4.72
N VAL A 209 -3.13 19.33 3.53
CA VAL A 209 -3.65 19.79 2.24
C VAL A 209 -4.54 18.70 1.66
N PRO A 210 -5.88 18.82 1.70
CA PRO A 210 -6.77 17.83 1.12
C PRO A 210 -6.63 17.80 -0.41
N LEU A 211 -6.62 16.61 -1.01
CA LEU A 211 -6.70 16.45 -2.46
C LEU A 211 -8.16 16.56 -2.88
N ARG A 212 -8.42 17.52 -3.78
CA ARG A 212 -9.75 17.76 -4.34
C ARG A 212 -9.74 17.23 -5.76
N ARG A 213 -10.56 16.22 -6.01
CA ARG A 213 -10.76 15.67 -7.34
C ARG A 213 -11.85 16.47 -8.03
N ARG A 214 -11.57 17.00 -9.21
CA ARG A 214 -12.57 17.62 -10.07
C ARG A 214 -13.21 16.55 -10.96
N ARG A 215 -14.53 16.56 -11.07
CA ARG A 215 -15.28 15.65 -11.94
C ARG A 215 -16.48 16.35 -12.55
N GLN A 216 -16.76 16.05 -13.80
CA GLN A 216 -18.03 16.40 -14.43
C GLN A 216 -19.12 15.40 -14.01
N VAL A 217 -20.32 15.90 -13.70
CA VAL A 217 -21.45 15.10 -13.22
C VAL A 217 -22.75 15.60 -13.84
N GLN A 218 -23.73 14.71 -14.01
CA GLN A 218 -25.06 15.11 -14.46
C GLN A 218 -25.82 15.77 -13.31
N VAL A 219 -26.55 16.84 -13.61
CA VAL A 219 -27.50 17.48 -12.69
C VAL A 219 -28.84 16.79 -12.83
N ALA A 220 -29.16 15.91 -11.89
CA ALA A 220 -30.37 15.08 -11.95
C ALA A 220 -31.60 15.75 -11.32
N GLY A 221 -31.40 16.74 -10.45
CA GLY A 221 -32.48 17.34 -9.70
C GLY A 221 -32.00 18.41 -8.73
N TRP A 222 -32.94 18.95 -7.96
CA TRP A 222 -32.64 19.87 -6.86
C TRP A 222 -33.68 19.75 -5.75
N VAL A 223 -33.28 20.10 -4.53
CA VAL A 223 -34.14 20.14 -3.34
C VAL A 223 -34.52 21.59 -3.06
N PRO A 224 -35.80 21.92 -2.86
CA PRO A 224 -36.23 23.28 -2.53
C PRO A 224 -35.82 23.74 -1.12
N ALA A 225 -35.50 25.04 -1.00
CA ALA A 225 -35.29 25.75 0.27
C ALA A 225 -36.48 26.68 0.63
N GLY A 226 -37.66 26.44 0.04
CA GLY A 226 -38.80 27.36 0.04
C GLY A 226 -38.69 28.47 -1.02
N SER A 227 -39.59 29.44 -0.96
CA SER A 227 -39.64 30.59 -1.88
C SER A 227 -39.35 31.92 -1.16
N THR A 228 -38.72 32.86 -1.84
CA THR A 228 -38.51 34.23 -1.34
C THR A 228 -38.84 35.21 -2.45
N ALA A 229 -39.72 36.19 -2.17
CA ALA A 229 -40.23 37.13 -3.16
C ALA A 229 -40.78 36.43 -4.43
N GLY A 230 -41.49 35.32 -4.25
CA GLY A 230 -42.10 34.54 -5.36
C GLY A 230 -41.13 33.69 -6.19
N ARG A 231 -39.83 33.67 -5.86
CA ARG A 231 -38.84 32.82 -6.55
C ARG A 231 -38.46 31.63 -5.69
N GLU A 232 -38.52 30.43 -6.27
CA GLU A 232 -38.02 29.20 -5.63
C GLU A 232 -36.50 29.28 -5.44
N ARG A 233 -36.02 28.71 -4.33
CA ARG A 233 -34.58 28.63 -4.03
C ARG A 233 -34.15 27.18 -3.93
N ILE A 234 -32.90 26.94 -4.31
CA ILE A 234 -32.26 25.63 -4.23
C ILE A 234 -31.60 25.48 -2.86
N ALA A 235 -31.97 24.45 -2.11
CA ALA A 235 -31.27 24.00 -0.90
C ALA A 235 -30.03 23.18 -1.29
N ALA A 236 -30.19 22.29 -2.26
CA ALA A 236 -29.11 21.46 -2.79
C ALA A 236 -29.40 21.02 -4.22
N VAL A 237 -28.36 20.86 -5.03
CA VAL A 237 -28.41 20.22 -6.34
C VAL A 237 -28.11 18.73 -6.17
N LEU A 238 -28.87 17.88 -6.86
CA LEU A 238 -28.75 16.42 -6.84
C LEU A 238 -27.92 15.96 -8.04
N LEU A 239 -26.89 15.16 -7.77
CA LEU A 239 -25.87 14.77 -8.74
C LEU A 239 -26.05 13.31 -9.15
N ALA A 240 -25.83 13.00 -10.42
CA ALA A 240 -25.84 11.65 -10.95
C ALA A 240 -24.67 11.38 -11.90
N LEU A 241 -24.39 10.09 -12.13
CA LEU A 241 -23.53 9.62 -13.22
C LEU A 241 -24.32 8.64 -14.10
N PRO A 242 -23.98 8.52 -15.39
CA PRO A 242 -24.51 7.46 -16.23
C PRO A 242 -24.23 6.08 -15.63
N GLY A 243 -25.22 5.18 -15.75
CA GLY A 243 -25.12 3.77 -15.40
C GLY A 243 -25.76 2.92 -16.50
N ALA A 244 -25.57 1.59 -16.42
CA ALA A 244 -26.04 0.65 -17.44
C ALA A 244 -27.56 0.75 -17.69
N ASP A 245 -28.35 0.92 -16.62
CA ASP A 245 -29.81 0.99 -16.66
C ASP A 245 -30.35 2.43 -16.53
N GLY A 246 -29.48 3.42 -16.69
CA GLY A 246 -29.79 4.85 -16.52
C GLY A 246 -28.95 5.53 -15.44
N PRO A 247 -29.20 6.83 -15.18
CA PRO A 247 -28.40 7.61 -14.26
C PRO A 247 -28.52 7.10 -12.82
N VAL A 248 -27.39 7.06 -12.10
CA VAL A 248 -27.28 6.63 -10.71
C VAL A 248 -26.93 7.82 -9.83
N TYR A 249 -27.65 8.01 -8.74
CA TYR A 249 -27.42 9.07 -7.77
C TYR A 249 -26.01 8.97 -7.16
N ILE A 250 -25.30 10.10 -7.05
CA ILE A 250 -23.96 10.13 -6.45
C ILE A 250 -23.81 11.17 -5.34
N GLY A 251 -24.91 11.77 -4.89
CA GLY A 251 -24.91 12.71 -3.77
C GLY A 251 -25.51 14.06 -4.12
N ARG A 252 -25.35 15.01 -3.20
CA ARG A 252 -25.90 16.36 -3.32
C ARG A 252 -24.86 17.41 -2.97
N VAL A 253 -25.00 18.60 -3.54
CA VAL A 253 -24.09 19.72 -3.33
C VAL A 253 -24.85 21.03 -3.17
N GLY A 254 -24.36 21.92 -2.32
CA GLY A 254 -24.93 23.27 -2.19
C GLY A 254 -24.52 24.14 -3.38
N ILE A 255 -25.46 24.97 -3.84
CA ILE A 255 -25.21 26.04 -4.81
C ILE A 255 -25.55 27.37 -4.12
N GLY A 256 -24.70 28.38 -4.28
CA GLY A 256 -24.93 29.69 -3.65
C GLY A 256 -26.15 30.39 -4.25
N ALA A 257 -26.93 31.11 -3.44
CA ALA A 257 -28.13 31.82 -3.93
C ALA A 257 -27.81 32.96 -4.93
N ALA A 258 -26.58 33.48 -4.92
CA ALA A 258 -26.08 34.48 -5.86
C ALA A 258 -25.39 33.87 -7.10
N ASP A 259 -25.27 32.53 -7.15
CA ASP A 259 -24.63 31.82 -8.25
C ASP A 259 -25.51 31.90 -9.51
N GLY A 260 -24.90 32.28 -10.64
CA GLY A 260 -25.59 32.48 -11.91
C GLY A 260 -26.27 31.21 -12.42
N ASP A 261 -25.71 30.05 -12.06
CA ASP A 261 -26.17 28.74 -12.49
C ASP A 261 -27.51 28.32 -11.88
N ALA A 262 -27.87 28.88 -10.71
CA ALA A 262 -29.10 28.52 -10.01
C ALA A 262 -30.34 28.79 -10.88
N ARG A 263 -30.34 29.86 -11.69
CA ARG A 263 -31.44 30.15 -12.61
C ARG A 263 -31.57 29.10 -13.71
N THR A 264 -30.45 28.64 -14.25
CA THR A 264 -30.42 27.60 -15.29
C THR A 264 -30.95 26.28 -14.74
N VAL A 265 -30.57 25.90 -13.51
CA VAL A 265 -31.07 24.69 -12.86
C VAL A 265 -32.57 24.78 -12.58
N LEU A 266 -33.07 25.93 -12.09
CA LEU A 266 -34.51 26.15 -11.84
C LEU A 266 -35.36 26.13 -13.13
N GLY A 267 -34.80 26.58 -14.25
CA GLY A 267 -35.47 26.62 -15.55
C GLY A 267 -35.37 25.34 -16.38
N ALA A 268 -34.66 24.32 -15.88
CA ALA A 268 -34.46 23.08 -16.60
C ALA A 268 -35.74 22.24 -16.71
N ARG A 269 -35.81 21.41 -17.77
CA ARG A 269 -37.00 20.60 -18.06
C ARG A 269 -37.22 19.55 -16.97
N PRO A 270 -38.47 19.30 -16.53
CA PRO A 270 -38.76 18.22 -15.58
C PRO A 270 -38.39 16.83 -16.10
N GLY A 271 -37.97 15.95 -15.21
CA GLY A 271 -37.57 14.58 -15.52
C GLY A 271 -37.93 13.56 -14.45
N ARG A 272 -37.14 12.48 -14.38
CA ARG A 272 -37.36 11.34 -13.47
C ARG A 272 -36.19 11.19 -12.49
N PRO A 273 -36.42 10.60 -11.30
CA PRO A 273 -35.34 10.30 -10.37
C PRO A 273 -34.31 9.34 -10.99
N PRO A 274 -33.01 9.51 -10.71
CA PRO A 274 -32.00 8.49 -10.96
C PRO A 274 -32.18 7.30 -10.02
N ALA A 275 -31.48 6.20 -10.30
CA ALA A 275 -31.40 5.05 -9.40
C ALA A 275 -30.68 5.40 -8.08
N ASP A 276 -30.89 4.59 -7.05
CA ASP A 276 -30.25 4.68 -5.73
C ASP A 276 -30.45 6.01 -4.98
N VAL A 277 -31.55 6.72 -5.21
CA VAL A 277 -31.89 7.91 -4.42
C VAL A 277 -32.49 7.48 -3.07
N PRO A 278 -31.98 7.97 -1.92
CA PRO A 278 -32.63 7.76 -0.63
C PRO A 278 -34.05 8.32 -0.58
N GLU A 279 -35.02 7.59 -0.03
CA GLU A 279 -36.44 7.96 0.00
C GLU A 279 -36.70 9.38 0.53
N GLY A 280 -36.05 9.75 1.63
CA GLY A 280 -36.20 11.09 2.23
C GLY A 280 -35.67 12.23 1.35
N ILE A 281 -34.76 11.96 0.40
CA ILE A 281 -34.36 12.95 -0.60
C ILE A 281 -35.36 12.94 -1.76
N ALA A 282 -35.85 11.76 -2.15
CA ALA A 282 -36.72 11.63 -3.31
C ALA A 282 -38.07 12.31 -3.14
N ALA A 283 -38.62 12.31 -1.92
CA ALA A 283 -39.91 12.92 -1.61
C ALA A 283 -39.95 14.44 -1.85
N ASP A 284 -38.85 15.13 -1.52
CA ASP A 284 -38.78 16.60 -1.56
C ASP A 284 -38.13 17.13 -2.84
N ALA A 285 -37.61 16.25 -3.70
CA ALA A 285 -36.83 16.63 -4.87
C ALA A 285 -37.69 17.08 -6.06
N ARG A 286 -37.14 18.03 -6.84
CA ARG A 286 -37.57 18.36 -8.19
C ARG A 286 -36.59 17.72 -9.17
N TRP A 287 -37.08 16.78 -9.97
CA TRP A 287 -36.28 16.00 -10.91
C TRP A 287 -36.18 16.68 -12.27
N LEU A 288 -35.01 16.61 -12.88
CA LEU A 288 -34.70 17.23 -14.16
C LEU A 288 -34.47 16.17 -15.23
N ALA A 289 -34.82 16.49 -16.47
CA ALA A 289 -34.42 15.69 -17.61
C ALA A 289 -32.89 15.75 -17.80
N PRO A 290 -32.26 14.72 -18.38
CA PRO A 290 -30.86 14.77 -18.77
C PRO A 290 -30.51 16.00 -19.63
N GLY A 291 -29.26 16.46 -19.55
CA GLY A 291 -28.74 17.54 -20.42
C GLY A 291 -27.95 18.64 -19.69
N LEU A 292 -28.08 18.75 -18.37
CA LEU A 292 -27.22 19.63 -17.57
C LEU A 292 -26.05 18.84 -16.98
N VAL A 293 -24.83 19.32 -17.25
CA VAL A 293 -23.59 18.81 -16.67
C VAL A 293 -22.93 19.91 -15.86
N ALA A 294 -22.42 19.54 -14.69
CA ALA A 294 -21.72 20.44 -13.79
C ALA A 294 -20.34 19.90 -13.44
N ALA A 295 -19.39 20.81 -13.23
CA ALA A 295 -18.13 20.49 -12.60
C ALA A 295 -18.30 20.57 -11.09
N VAL A 296 -17.87 19.52 -10.39
CA VAL A 296 -17.79 19.48 -8.94
C VAL A 296 -16.39 19.08 -8.50
N GLU A 297 -15.95 19.64 -7.38
CA GLU A 297 -14.79 19.11 -6.66
C GLU A 297 -15.26 18.25 -5.50
N HIS A 298 -14.55 17.18 -5.19
CA HIS A 298 -14.88 16.27 -4.09
C HIS A 298 -13.63 15.63 -3.49
N ARG A 299 -13.75 15.03 -2.30
CA ARG A 299 -12.65 14.35 -1.58
C ARG A 299 -12.69 12.83 -1.72
N GLY A 300 -13.05 12.34 -2.91
CA GLY A 300 -13.25 10.89 -3.15
C GLY A 300 -14.70 10.43 -2.94
N ARG A 301 -14.90 9.15 -2.64
CA ARG A 301 -16.21 8.51 -2.47
C ARG A 301 -16.42 8.03 -1.03
N THR A 302 -17.65 8.07 -0.55
CA THR A 302 -18.06 7.47 0.72
C THR A 302 -18.24 5.95 0.55
N ALA A 303 -18.36 5.21 1.66
CA ALA A 303 -18.65 3.78 1.64
C ALA A 303 -19.97 3.45 0.90
N ALA A 304 -20.94 4.37 0.92
CA ALA A 304 -22.19 4.27 0.16
C ALA A 304 -22.06 4.71 -1.31
N GLY A 305 -20.84 4.84 -1.84
CA GLY A 305 -20.56 5.19 -3.24
C GLY A 305 -20.79 6.66 -3.63
N ARG A 306 -21.20 7.52 -2.69
CA ARG A 306 -21.51 8.95 -2.95
C ARG A 306 -20.24 9.81 -2.96
N LEU A 307 -20.28 10.98 -3.57
CA LEU A 307 -19.19 11.96 -3.48
C LEU A 307 -19.02 12.45 -2.03
N ALA A 308 -17.80 12.37 -1.52
CA ALA A 308 -17.45 12.87 -0.19
C ALA A 308 -17.17 14.37 -0.24
N LEU A 309 -17.92 15.15 0.55
CA LEU A 309 -17.78 16.61 0.69
C LEU A 309 -17.68 17.37 -0.66
N PRO A 310 -18.67 17.21 -1.55
CA PRO A 310 -18.64 17.87 -2.85
C PRO A 310 -18.81 19.40 -2.73
N SER A 311 -18.18 20.14 -3.63
CA SER A 311 -18.33 21.59 -3.80
C SER A 311 -18.58 21.94 -5.26
N TRP A 312 -19.58 22.79 -5.51
CA TRP A 312 -19.96 23.25 -6.85
C TRP A 312 -18.85 24.10 -7.47
N ARG A 313 -18.51 23.83 -8.74
CA ARG A 313 -17.54 24.63 -9.52
C ARG A 313 -18.14 25.29 -10.76
N GLY A 314 -19.40 24.99 -11.08
CA GLY A 314 -20.12 25.62 -12.18
C GLY A 314 -20.74 24.62 -13.15
N LEU A 315 -21.73 25.05 -13.94
CA LEU A 315 -22.19 24.32 -15.12
C LEU A 315 -21.09 24.25 -16.19
N VAL A 316 -21.03 23.13 -16.90
CA VAL A 316 -20.10 22.91 -18.01
C VAL A 316 -20.85 23.10 -19.33
N PRO A 317 -20.36 23.97 -20.23
CA PRO A 317 -21.03 24.21 -21.51
C PRO A 317 -20.93 22.95 -22.40
N PRO A 318 -21.93 22.68 -23.27
CA PRO A 318 -22.05 21.41 -24.00
C PRO A 318 -20.82 20.99 -24.81
N ASP A 319 -20.08 21.94 -25.36
CA ASP A 319 -18.85 21.75 -26.13
C ASP A 319 -17.65 21.32 -25.28
N ALA A 320 -17.69 21.55 -23.97
CA ALA A 320 -16.66 21.17 -23.01
C ALA A 320 -17.06 19.95 -22.13
N GLN A 321 -18.22 19.34 -22.40
CA GLN A 321 -18.70 18.18 -21.63
C GLN A 321 -17.96 16.90 -22.03
N ASP A 322 -17.66 16.05 -21.05
CA ASP A 322 -17.10 14.70 -21.30
C ASP A 322 -18.11 13.86 -22.10
N ASP A 323 -17.65 13.08 -23.07
CA ASP A 323 -18.51 12.37 -24.04
C ASP A 323 -19.50 11.40 -23.38
N ASP A 324 -19.11 10.78 -22.26
CA ASP A 324 -19.95 9.85 -21.49
C ASP A 324 -21.07 10.55 -20.72
N LEU A 325 -20.98 11.86 -20.51
CA LEU A 325 -21.97 12.67 -19.79
C LEU A 325 -22.91 13.43 -20.70
N ARG A 326 -22.59 13.52 -22.00
CA ARG A 326 -23.45 14.12 -23.02
C ARG A 326 -24.72 13.30 -23.18
N ASP A 327 -25.82 13.98 -23.45
CA ASP A 327 -27.06 13.31 -23.86
C ASP A 327 -26.74 12.45 -25.11
N PRO A 328 -27.14 11.16 -25.17
CA PRO A 328 -27.04 10.43 -26.42
C PRO A 328 -27.87 11.20 -27.44
N ALA A 329 -27.21 11.77 -28.45
CA ALA A 329 -27.89 12.46 -29.54
C ALA A 329 -29.01 11.54 -30.04
N PRO A 330 -30.23 12.05 -30.29
CA PRO A 330 -31.33 11.21 -30.72
C PRO A 330 -30.89 10.44 -31.96
N ALA A 331 -30.79 9.11 -31.83
CA ALA A 331 -30.40 8.25 -32.93
C ALA A 331 -31.29 8.59 -34.13
N ARG A 332 -30.69 9.08 -35.22
CA ARG A 332 -31.40 9.27 -36.48
C ARG A 332 -31.91 7.89 -36.88
N ARG A 333 -33.22 7.67 -36.73
CA ARG A 333 -33.88 6.51 -37.31
C ARG A 333 -33.81 6.68 -38.82
N GLU A 334 -32.86 5.99 -39.46
CA GLU A 334 -32.98 5.71 -40.87
C GLU A 334 -34.24 4.87 -41.11
N PRO A 335 -35.05 5.18 -42.14
CA PRO A 335 -36.18 4.35 -42.49
C PRO A 335 -35.68 2.96 -42.89
N PRO A 336 -36.42 1.88 -42.59
CA PRO A 336 -35.96 0.53 -42.84
C PRO A 336 -35.82 0.28 -44.35
N GLY A 337 -34.58 0.33 -44.83
CA GLY A 337 -34.20 -0.16 -46.15
C GLY A 337 -34.25 -1.68 -46.15
N GLY A 338 -35.16 -2.24 -46.95
CA GLY A 338 -35.28 -3.69 -47.13
C GLY A 338 -34.00 -4.29 -47.68
N GLY A 339 -33.45 -5.26 -46.95
CA GLY A 339 -32.30 -6.04 -47.37
C GLY A 339 -32.17 -7.23 -46.44
N GLY A 340 -32.81 -8.34 -46.82
CA GLY A 340 -32.76 -9.59 -46.07
C GLY A 340 -31.35 -10.16 -46.05
N ALA A 341 -30.86 -10.48 -44.86
CA ALA A 341 -29.80 -11.45 -44.64
C ALA A 341 -30.14 -12.26 -43.39
N THR A 342 -30.44 -13.53 -43.59
CA THR A 342 -30.73 -14.52 -42.56
C THR A 342 -29.46 -14.92 -41.81
N VAL A 343 -29.49 -14.84 -40.48
CA VAL A 343 -28.50 -15.44 -39.58
C VAL A 343 -29.25 -16.41 -38.64
N PRO A 344 -28.80 -17.67 -38.47
CA PRO A 344 -29.53 -18.66 -37.68
C PRO A 344 -29.37 -18.42 -36.18
N VAL A 345 -30.49 -18.46 -35.45
CA VAL A 345 -30.56 -18.41 -33.99
C VAL A 345 -30.48 -19.84 -33.44
N ARG A 346 -29.48 -20.13 -32.59
CA ARG A 346 -29.49 -21.29 -31.70
C ARG A 346 -30.20 -20.92 -30.40
N THR A 347 -31.37 -21.51 -30.16
CA THR A 347 -32.09 -21.45 -28.88
C THR A 347 -31.42 -22.33 -27.84
N ALA A 348 -31.05 -21.75 -26.69
CA ALA A 348 -30.64 -22.48 -25.50
C ALA A 348 -31.88 -22.97 -24.73
N ALA A 349 -31.90 -24.26 -24.37
CA ALA A 349 -32.94 -24.89 -23.58
C ALA A 349 -32.70 -24.70 -22.06
N ALA A 350 -33.79 -24.53 -21.32
CA ALA A 350 -33.84 -24.30 -19.88
C ALA A 350 -33.55 -25.58 -19.05
N PRO A 351 -33.05 -25.45 -17.80
CA PRO A 351 -32.79 -26.59 -16.91
C PRO A 351 -34.02 -26.98 -16.06
N PRO A 352 -34.20 -28.26 -15.70
CA PRO A 352 -35.18 -28.69 -14.69
C PRO A 352 -34.59 -28.75 -13.26
N PRO A 353 -35.44 -28.74 -12.21
CA PRO A 353 -35.05 -28.47 -10.83
C PRO A 353 -34.68 -29.71 -9.99
N ALA A 354 -34.07 -29.43 -8.83
CA ALA A 354 -33.49 -30.36 -7.86
C ALA A 354 -34.50 -31.13 -6.99
N ALA A 355 -34.09 -32.32 -6.53
CA ALA A 355 -34.70 -33.08 -5.44
C ALA A 355 -33.62 -33.74 -4.55
N THR A 356 -33.95 -33.97 -3.27
CA THR A 356 -33.12 -34.51 -2.17
C THR A 356 -34.05 -35.36 -1.27
N PRO A 357 -33.59 -36.22 -0.31
CA PRO A 357 -32.69 -37.40 -0.39
C PRO A 357 -33.26 -38.69 0.31
N ALA A 358 -32.40 -39.74 0.38
CA ALA A 358 -32.31 -40.85 1.38
C ALA A 358 -33.14 -42.15 1.14
N PRO A 359 -32.83 -43.31 1.79
CA PRO A 359 -31.69 -43.70 2.66
C PRO A 359 -30.96 -45.02 2.27
N ALA A 360 -30.03 -45.43 3.14
CA ALA A 360 -29.02 -46.49 3.06
C ALA A 360 -29.49 -47.96 3.09
N THR A 361 -28.64 -48.85 2.58
CA THR A 361 -28.48 -50.25 3.03
C THR A 361 -27.09 -50.82 2.68
N THR A 362 -26.41 -51.39 3.67
CA THR A 362 -25.34 -52.42 3.58
C THR A 362 -26.00 -53.80 3.85
N PRO A 363 -25.43 -55.00 3.52
CA PRO A 363 -24.15 -55.50 4.10
C PRO A 363 -23.28 -56.48 3.25
N ALA A 364 -22.05 -56.72 3.76
CA ALA A 364 -21.23 -57.96 3.82
C ALA A 364 -20.72 -58.64 2.51
N THR A 365 -19.54 -59.29 2.42
CA THR A 365 -18.67 -59.96 3.42
C THR A 365 -17.24 -60.23 2.85
N GLU A 366 -16.23 -60.32 3.75
CA GLU A 366 -15.03 -61.21 3.76
C GLU A 366 -14.02 -61.22 2.58
N GLU A 367 -12.71 -61.39 2.70
CA GLU A 367 -11.70 -61.48 3.77
C GLU A 367 -10.33 -61.49 3.03
N THR A 368 -9.24 -60.99 3.63
CA THR A 368 -7.88 -61.58 3.64
C THR A 368 -6.85 -60.53 4.07
N VAL A 369 -6.29 -60.74 5.25
CA VAL A 369 -5.16 -59.98 5.82
C VAL A 369 -3.86 -60.36 5.09
N ARG A 370 -3.16 -59.36 4.53
CA ARG A 370 -1.74 -59.46 4.19
C ARG A 370 -0.98 -58.33 4.85
N ILE A 371 -0.18 -58.70 5.85
CA ILE A 371 0.82 -57.83 6.48
C ILE A 371 1.89 -57.53 5.42
N ARG A 372 2.07 -56.24 5.08
CA ARG A 372 3.25 -55.74 4.36
C ARG A 372 3.94 -54.69 5.21
N VAL A 373 5.24 -54.93 5.39
CA VAL A 373 6.25 -54.07 6.01
C VAL A 373 6.15 -52.66 5.43
N ARG A 374 6.11 -51.63 6.29
CA ARG A 374 6.23 -50.22 5.88
C ARG A 374 7.63 -50.00 5.31
N GLU A 375 7.79 -50.10 4.00
CA GLU A 375 8.82 -49.33 3.30
C GLU A 375 8.42 -47.85 3.41
N ALA A 376 9.38 -47.04 3.86
CA ALA A 376 9.23 -45.60 3.91
C ALA A 376 9.07 -45.08 2.48
N VAL A 377 7.85 -44.63 2.16
CA VAL A 377 7.59 -43.83 0.97
C VAL A 377 8.43 -42.56 1.11
N PRO A 378 9.41 -42.28 0.21
CA PRO A 378 10.05 -40.98 0.18
C PRO A 378 8.95 -39.93 -0.06
N PRO A 379 8.95 -38.80 0.65
CA PRO A 379 7.93 -37.78 0.44
C PRO A 379 7.96 -37.38 -1.03
N GLU A 380 6.82 -37.57 -1.69
CA GLU A 380 6.53 -37.03 -3.01
C GLU A 380 6.92 -35.56 -3.00
N ALA A 381 7.89 -35.18 -3.85
CA ALA A 381 8.24 -33.78 -4.02
C ALA A 381 6.95 -33.04 -4.43
N PRO A 382 6.54 -31.98 -3.70
CA PRO A 382 5.36 -31.23 -4.10
C PRO A 382 5.57 -30.74 -5.53
N ALA A 383 4.54 -30.88 -6.36
CA ALA A 383 4.49 -30.28 -7.69
C ALA A 383 4.89 -28.80 -7.57
N PRO A 384 5.61 -28.23 -8.56
CA PRO A 384 6.03 -26.85 -8.49
C PRO A 384 4.79 -25.95 -8.64
N GLU A 385 4.14 -25.63 -7.52
CA GLU A 385 3.42 -24.38 -7.40
C GLU A 385 4.48 -23.27 -7.56
N GLY A 386 4.61 -22.78 -8.79
CA GLY A 386 5.62 -21.79 -9.14
C GLY A 386 5.58 -20.59 -8.18
N PRO A 387 6.73 -20.05 -7.74
CA PRO A 387 6.81 -19.04 -6.68
C PRO A 387 6.19 -17.67 -7.03
N TRP A 388 5.58 -17.54 -8.21
CA TRP A 388 5.18 -16.28 -8.86
C TRP A 388 3.66 -16.00 -8.90
N HIS A 389 2.80 -16.90 -8.42
CA HIS A 389 1.36 -16.80 -8.76
C HIS A 389 0.36 -16.80 -7.58
N GLY A 390 0.82 -16.58 -6.34
CA GLY A 390 -0.05 -16.41 -5.17
C GLY A 390 -0.55 -14.96 -4.97
N PRO A 391 -1.78 -14.72 -4.45
CA PRO A 391 -2.28 -13.39 -4.11
C PRO A 391 -1.45 -12.66 -3.04
N LEU A 392 -0.80 -13.41 -2.14
CA LEU A 392 0.14 -12.90 -1.14
C LEU A 392 1.50 -12.57 -1.78
N SER A 393 1.96 -13.42 -2.71
CA SER A 393 3.20 -13.22 -3.50
C SER A 393 3.11 -11.96 -4.35
N ARG A 394 2.00 -11.72 -5.06
CA ARG A 394 1.77 -10.49 -5.83
C ARG A 394 1.77 -9.22 -4.98
N ARG A 395 1.32 -9.29 -3.72
CA ARG A 395 1.36 -8.14 -2.78
C ARG A 395 2.78 -7.90 -2.25
N LEU A 396 3.55 -8.95 -1.95
CA LEU A 396 4.94 -8.84 -1.50
C LEU A 396 5.91 -8.45 -2.63
N GLU A 397 5.64 -8.85 -3.88
CA GLU A 397 6.34 -8.40 -5.09
C GLU A 397 6.14 -6.90 -5.34
N GLN A 398 4.92 -6.40 -5.17
CA GLN A 398 4.64 -4.96 -5.23
C GLN A 398 5.45 -4.19 -4.19
N HIS A 399 5.60 -4.72 -2.98
CA HIS A 399 6.37 -4.05 -1.92
C HIS A 399 7.86 -3.94 -2.29
N PHE A 400 8.46 -5.00 -2.84
CA PHE A 400 9.85 -4.93 -3.33
C PHE A 400 10.02 -3.88 -4.44
N VAL A 401 9.12 -3.88 -5.43
CA VAL A 401 9.13 -2.90 -6.53
C VAL A 401 9.01 -1.48 -5.98
N TYR A 402 8.02 -1.21 -5.13
CA TYR A 402 7.82 0.12 -4.57
C TYR A 402 8.96 0.57 -3.66
N ASN A 403 9.49 -0.33 -2.83
CA ASN A 403 10.64 -0.02 -1.97
C ASN A 403 11.90 0.29 -2.79
N THR A 404 12.13 -0.48 -3.85
CA THR A 404 13.26 -0.27 -4.76
C THR A 404 13.13 1.09 -5.45
N LEU A 405 11.96 1.38 -6.03
CA LEU A 405 11.69 2.67 -6.69
C LEU A 405 11.78 3.85 -5.71
N ASN A 406 11.28 3.70 -4.48
CA ASN A 406 11.40 4.72 -3.44
C ASN A 406 12.86 4.98 -3.04
N THR A 407 13.65 3.91 -2.93
CA THR A 407 15.09 4.02 -2.64
C THR A 407 15.83 4.73 -3.78
N ILE A 408 15.55 4.35 -5.03
CA ILE A 408 16.09 5.03 -6.23
C ILE A 408 15.69 6.51 -6.20
N ALA A 409 14.41 6.83 -6.00
CA ALA A 409 13.91 8.20 -5.99
C ALA A 409 14.58 9.07 -4.91
N SER A 410 14.82 8.52 -3.71
CA SER A 410 15.55 9.21 -2.64
C SER A 410 17.00 9.51 -3.02
N LEU A 411 17.66 8.57 -3.73
CA LEU A 411 19.05 8.69 -4.14
C LEU A 411 19.26 9.65 -5.32
N VAL A 412 18.25 9.88 -6.18
CA VAL A 412 18.38 10.75 -7.37
C VAL A 412 18.97 12.13 -7.04
N ARG A 413 18.66 12.70 -5.86
CA ARG A 413 19.20 14.00 -5.43
C ARG A 413 20.45 13.91 -4.56
N THR A 414 20.64 12.81 -3.85
CA THR A 414 21.68 12.68 -2.82
C THR A 414 22.91 11.92 -3.32
N ASP A 415 22.72 10.95 -4.20
CA ASP A 415 23.75 10.13 -4.86
C ASP A 415 23.26 9.66 -6.26
N PRO A 416 23.30 10.54 -7.28
CA PRO A 416 22.83 10.21 -8.62
C PRO A 416 23.53 9.00 -9.29
N PRO A 417 24.87 8.82 -9.17
CA PRO A 417 25.54 7.61 -9.66
C PRO A 417 24.94 6.34 -9.09
N ARG A 418 24.72 6.28 -7.76
CA ARG A 418 24.14 5.11 -7.11
C ARG A 418 22.68 4.87 -7.51
N ALA A 419 21.89 5.94 -7.66
CA ALA A 419 20.52 5.84 -8.17
C ALA A 419 20.47 5.22 -9.56
N ARG A 420 21.39 5.61 -10.46
CA ARG A 420 21.49 5.06 -11.82
C ARG A 420 21.84 3.57 -11.81
N GLU A 421 22.78 3.15 -10.97
CA GLU A 421 23.13 1.72 -10.82
C GLU A 421 21.94 0.89 -10.37
N LEU A 422 21.18 1.37 -9.38
CA LEU A 422 19.99 0.68 -8.90
C LEU A 422 18.87 0.62 -9.93
N LEU A 423 18.69 1.68 -10.72
CA LEU A 423 17.71 1.71 -11.80
C LEU A 423 18.04 0.67 -12.88
N LEU A 424 19.32 0.56 -13.25
CA LEU A 424 19.78 -0.46 -14.20
C LEU A 424 19.60 -1.86 -13.63
N GLY A 425 20.01 -2.10 -12.37
CA GLY A 425 19.81 -3.39 -11.71
C GLY A 425 18.33 -3.77 -11.58
N PHE A 426 17.44 -2.81 -11.35
CA PHE A 426 15.99 -3.06 -11.32
C PHE A 426 15.43 -3.41 -12.71
N ALA A 427 15.92 -2.76 -13.77
CA ALA A 427 15.59 -3.11 -15.14
C ALA A 427 16.10 -4.51 -15.52
N ASP A 428 17.29 -4.89 -15.05
CA ASP A 428 17.85 -6.24 -15.26
C ASP A 428 16.99 -7.31 -14.58
N LEU A 429 16.50 -7.04 -13.36
CA LEU A 429 15.53 -7.90 -12.66
C LEU A 429 14.20 -8.04 -13.38
N SER A 430 13.69 -6.95 -13.95
CA SER A 430 12.45 -6.97 -14.73
C SER A 430 12.61 -7.85 -15.97
N ARG A 431 13.74 -7.71 -16.68
CA ARG A 431 14.05 -8.58 -17.83
C ARG A 431 14.22 -10.05 -17.44
N ALA A 432 14.76 -10.35 -16.26
CA ALA A 432 14.82 -11.72 -15.76
C ALA A 432 13.43 -12.29 -15.49
N ALA A 433 12.52 -11.49 -14.92
CA ALA A 433 11.13 -11.90 -14.68
C ALA A 433 10.35 -12.17 -15.98
N ASP A 434 10.61 -11.40 -17.04
CA ASP A 434 9.99 -11.64 -18.37
C ASP A 434 10.36 -13.01 -18.97
N ARG A 435 11.48 -13.59 -18.53
CA ARG A 435 11.99 -14.89 -18.98
C ARG A 435 11.57 -16.05 -18.07
N ALA A 436 10.70 -15.82 -17.09
CA ALA A 436 10.25 -16.82 -16.12
C ALA A 436 9.60 -18.06 -16.76
N GLU A 437 9.00 -17.90 -17.94
CA GLU A 437 8.30 -18.95 -18.67
C GLU A 437 9.20 -19.74 -19.64
N GLU A 438 10.47 -19.35 -19.78
CA GLU A 438 11.43 -20.10 -20.60
C GLU A 438 11.73 -21.48 -19.98
N PRO A 439 11.99 -22.52 -20.80
CA PRO A 439 12.26 -23.86 -20.28
C PRO A 439 13.58 -23.94 -19.48
N ALA A 440 14.57 -23.12 -19.86
CA ALA A 440 15.84 -22.98 -19.18
C ALA A 440 16.52 -21.65 -19.59
N ILE A 441 17.33 -21.08 -18.71
CA ILE A 441 18.22 -19.95 -18.99
C ILE A 441 19.68 -20.32 -18.67
N ARG A 442 20.62 -19.47 -19.06
CA ARG A 442 22.03 -19.69 -18.72
C ARG A 442 22.31 -19.35 -17.26
N LEU A 443 23.21 -20.10 -16.63
CA LEU A 443 23.63 -19.87 -15.25
C LEU A 443 24.17 -18.46 -15.03
N ASP A 444 24.94 -17.90 -15.97
CA ASP A 444 25.47 -16.54 -15.86
C ASP A 444 24.36 -15.46 -15.89
N GLU A 445 23.30 -15.68 -16.66
CA GLU A 445 22.11 -14.82 -16.69
C GLU A 445 21.34 -14.87 -15.36
N GLU A 446 21.12 -16.07 -14.81
CA GLU A 446 20.47 -16.26 -13.51
C GLU A 446 21.30 -15.61 -12.38
N LEU A 447 22.62 -15.82 -12.36
CA LEU A 447 23.51 -15.21 -11.36
C LEU A 447 23.61 -13.68 -11.51
N ALA A 448 23.49 -13.14 -12.72
CA ALA A 448 23.42 -11.70 -12.93
C ALA A 448 22.16 -11.11 -12.28
N ALA A 449 21.00 -11.75 -12.44
CA ALA A 449 19.75 -11.35 -11.78
C ALA A 449 19.87 -11.42 -10.24
N VAL A 450 20.50 -12.48 -9.72
CA VAL A 450 20.81 -12.62 -8.29
C VAL A 450 21.69 -11.48 -7.77
N ARG A 451 22.76 -11.12 -8.49
CA ARG A 451 23.64 -10.00 -8.12
C ARG A 451 22.89 -8.67 -8.12
N ALA A 452 22.05 -8.43 -9.11
CA ALA A 452 21.22 -7.23 -9.19
C ALA A 452 20.25 -7.12 -8.00
N TYR A 453 19.58 -8.22 -7.65
CA TYR A 453 18.70 -8.30 -6.47
C TYR A 453 19.43 -8.01 -5.17
N LEU A 454 20.56 -8.69 -4.93
CA LEU A 454 21.35 -8.49 -3.72
C LEU A 454 21.89 -7.06 -3.64
N GLN A 455 22.27 -6.44 -4.76
CA GLN A 455 22.70 -5.04 -4.79
C GLN A 455 21.60 -4.07 -4.37
N ILE A 456 20.37 -4.29 -4.81
CA ILE A 456 19.20 -3.50 -4.42
C ILE A 456 18.95 -3.67 -2.91
N GLU A 457 18.84 -4.90 -2.43
CA GLU A 457 18.57 -5.19 -1.03
C GLU A 457 19.69 -4.69 -0.10
N ARG A 458 20.97 -4.78 -0.51
CA ARG A 458 22.08 -4.19 0.27
C ARG A 458 21.96 -2.69 0.43
N THR A 459 21.39 -1.98 -0.53
CA THR A 459 21.21 -0.54 -0.40
C THR A 459 20.13 -0.20 0.62
N ARG A 460 19.16 -1.10 0.80
CA ARG A 460 18.10 -1.00 1.81
C ARG A 460 18.58 -1.43 3.21
N PHE A 461 19.26 -2.56 3.30
CA PHE A 461 19.70 -3.15 4.58
C PHE A 461 21.04 -2.60 5.07
N GLY A 462 21.79 -1.90 4.23
CA GLY A 462 23.11 -1.35 4.57
C GLY A 462 24.06 -2.46 5.04
N ALA A 463 24.77 -2.21 6.14
CA ALA A 463 25.71 -3.17 6.73
C ALA A 463 25.06 -4.46 7.28
N ARG A 464 23.73 -4.55 7.33
CA ARG A 464 23.02 -5.75 7.80
C ARG A 464 22.91 -6.85 6.74
N LEU A 465 23.18 -6.57 5.47
CA LEU A 465 23.19 -7.61 4.45
C LEU A 465 24.57 -7.65 3.81
N GLU A 466 25.31 -8.71 4.11
CA GLU A 466 26.49 -9.09 3.37
C GLU A 466 26.10 -10.12 2.32
N SER A 467 26.77 -10.08 1.17
CA SER A 467 26.47 -11.01 0.09
C SER A 467 27.70 -11.32 -0.73
N ASP A 468 27.87 -12.59 -1.08
CA ASP A 468 28.94 -13.05 -1.96
C ASP A 468 28.38 -14.08 -2.95
N VAL A 469 28.69 -13.90 -4.22
CA VAL A 469 28.18 -14.73 -5.33
C VAL A 469 29.39 -15.15 -6.14
N ASP A 470 29.66 -16.44 -6.18
CA ASP A 470 30.77 -17.03 -6.92
C ASP A 470 30.66 -16.69 -8.43
N ASP A 471 31.81 -16.46 -9.09
CA ASP A 471 31.87 -16.32 -10.55
C ASP A 471 32.08 -17.72 -11.17
N PRO A 472 31.17 -18.19 -12.05
CA PRO A 472 31.30 -19.49 -12.70
C PRO A 472 32.68 -19.76 -13.31
N ARG A 473 33.29 -18.75 -13.94
CA ARG A 473 34.60 -18.87 -14.60
C ARG A 473 35.71 -19.18 -13.61
N THR A 474 35.64 -18.58 -12.42
CA THR A 474 36.64 -18.79 -11.35
C THR A 474 36.39 -20.07 -10.56
N SER A 475 35.15 -20.55 -10.54
CA SER A 475 34.75 -21.77 -9.83
C SER A 475 34.81 -23.04 -10.68
N GLY A 476 35.33 -22.95 -11.92
CA GLY A 476 35.45 -24.10 -12.83
C GLY A 476 34.11 -24.66 -13.31
N VAL A 477 33.08 -23.81 -13.38
CA VAL A 477 31.72 -24.14 -13.81
C VAL A 477 31.43 -23.45 -15.13
N ASP A 478 30.77 -24.15 -16.06
CA ASP A 478 30.35 -23.56 -17.34
C ASP A 478 29.33 -22.42 -17.10
N PRO A 479 29.65 -21.16 -17.46
CA PRO A 479 28.71 -20.06 -17.34
C PRO A 479 27.43 -20.25 -18.16
N ALA A 480 27.49 -21.07 -19.22
CA ALA A 480 26.35 -21.36 -20.10
C ALA A 480 25.51 -22.57 -19.66
N ALA A 481 25.83 -23.21 -18.51
CA ALA A 481 25.06 -24.31 -17.97
C ALA A 481 23.57 -23.94 -17.86
N ALA A 482 22.70 -24.83 -18.33
CA ALA A 482 21.26 -24.61 -18.32
C ALA A 482 20.73 -24.74 -16.89
N VAL A 483 19.94 -23.75 -16.45
CA VAL A 483 19.28 -23.75 -15.14
C VAL A 483 17.81 -23.37 -15.28
N PRO A 484 16.92 -23.86 -14.40
CA PRO A 484 15.54 -23.40 -14.36
C PRO A 484 15.51 -21.89 -14.08
N PRO A 485 14.74 -21.10 -14.84
CA PRO A 485 14.69 -19.66 -14.64
C PRO A 485 14.26 -19.32 -13.21
N LEU A 486 14.94 -18.34 -12.60
CA LEU A 486 14.60 -17.74 -11.32
C LEU A 486 14.70 -18.70 -10.13
N ALA A 487 15.22 -19.92 -10.29
CA ALA A 487 15.32 -20.88 -9.21
C ALA A 487 16.33 -20.42 -8.12
N VAL A 488 17.49 -19.93 -8.54
CA VAL A 488 18.53 -19.43 -7.62
C VAL A 488 18.07 -18.08 -7.04
N LEU A 489 17.50 -17.21 -7.87
CA LEU A 489 16.95 -15.93 -7.42
C LEU A 489 15.83 -16.11 -6.39
N ALA A 490 14.91 -17.05 -6.61
CA ALA A 490 13.81 -17.32 -5.68
C ALA A 490 14.33 -17.84 -4.32
N ALA A 491 15.35 -18.70 -4.33
CA ALA A 491 15.98 -19.19 -3.12
C ALA A 491 16.72 -18.07 -2.35
N VAL A 492 17.47 -17.23 -3.07
CA VAL A 492 18.13 -16.04 -2.48
C VAL A 492 17.11 -15.08 -1.90
N ARG A 493 16.02 -14.79 -2.63
CA ARG A 493 14.93 -13.93 -2.18
C ARG A 493 14.31 -14.47 -0.90
N ARG A 494 13.97 -15.76 -0.88
CA ARG A 494 13.43 -16.44 0.30
C ARG A 494 14.36 -16.27 1.49
N GLY A 495 15.67 -16.50 1.30
CA GLY A 495 16.67 -16.30 2.32
C GLY A 495 16.73 -14.89 2.87
N VAL A 496 16.69 -13.88 1.99
CA VAL A 496 16.65 -12.49 2.45
C VAL A 496 15.36 -12.20 3.22
N GLN A 497 14.20 -12.63 2.73
CA GLN A 497 12.90 -12.28 3.33
C GLN A 497 12.57 -13.04 4.61
N GLU A 498 12.93 -14.32 4.68
CA GLU A 498 12.55 -15.20 5.79
C GLU A 498 13.65 -15.26 6.86
N GLU A 499 14.91 -15.08 6.50
CA GLU A 499 16.03 -15.18 7.44
C GLU A 499 16.68 -13.83 7.75
N ILE A 500 17.02 -13.01 6.74
CA ILE A 500 17.78 -11.77 6.95
C ILE A 500 16.89 -10.60 7.40
N GLU A 501 15.74 -10.41 6.74
CA GLU A 501 14.82 -9.30 7.02
C GLU A 501 14.32 -9.31 8.48
N PRO A 502 13.93 -10.48 9.06
CA PRO A 502 13.59 -10.58 10.47
C PRO A 502 14.82 -10.49 11.40
N ALA A 503 16.03 -10.81 10.92
CA ALA A 503 17.24 -10.84 11.74
C ALA A 503 17.81 -9.44 11.97
N THR A 504 17.62 -8.92 13.19
CA THR A 504 18.14 -7.60 13.64
C THR A 504 19.65 -7.37 13.43
N ALA A 505 20.49 -8.36 13.68
CA ALA A 505 21.93 -8.27 13.43
C ALA A 505 22.30 -8.39 11.94
N GLY A 506 21.32 -8.71 11.09
CA GLY A 506 21.54 -8.96 9.69
C GLY A 506 22.06 -10.37 9.42
N GLY A 507 22.81 -10.52 8.34
CA GLY A 507 23.47 -11.77 7.99
C GLY A 507 24.10 -11.74 6.61
N THR A 508 24.57 -12.90 6.20
CA THR A 508 25.30 -13.11 4.96
C THR A 508 24.57 -14.10 4.07
N VAL A 509 24.42 -13.74 2.80
CA VAL A 509 23.92 -14.64 1.75
C VAL A 509 25.08 -15.03 0.84
N HIS A 510 25.33 -16.32 0.71
CA HIS A 510 26.33 -16.89 -0.18
C HIS A 510 25.67 -17.70 -1.29
N VAL A 511 26.08 -17.45 -2.53
CA VAL A 511 25.76 -18.34 -3.65
C VAL A 511 27.06 -19.01 -4.09
N ARG A 512 27.19 -20.28 -3.73
CA ARG A 512 28.40 -21.09 -3.90
C ARG A 512 28.26 -22.04 -5.08
N LEU A 513 29.29 -22.07 -5.92
CA LEU A 513 29.40 -23.01 -7.03
C LEU A 513 30.40 -24.10 -6.66
N VAL A 514 29.90 -25.30 -6.35
CA VAL A 514 30.70 -26.43 -5.84
C VAL A 514 30.51 -27.61 -6.77
N THR A 515 31.56 -27.99 -7.52
CA THR A 515 31.64 -29.21 -8.37
C THR A 515 30.30 -29.65 -8.98
N GLY A 516 29.82 -28.93 -10.01
CA GLY A 516 28.58 -29.28 -10.72
C GLY A 516 27.30 -29.01 -9.92
N THR A 517 27.34 -28.16 -8.88
CA THR A 517 26.15 -27.77 -8.11
C THR A 517 26.20 -26.29 -7.76
N CYS A 518 25.08 -25.59 -7.91
CA CYS A 518 24.86 -24.25 -7.37
C CYS A 518 24.11 -24.35 -6.03
N ARG A 519 24.72 -23.84 -4.96
CA ARG A 519 24.13 -23.83 -3.61
C ARG A 519 23.86 -22.41 -3.15
N VAL A 520 22.69 -22.21 -2.56
CA VAL A 520 22.35 -20.96 -1.87
C VAL A 520 22.42 -21.22 -0.38
N GLU A 521 23.35 -20.55 0.28
CA GLU A 521 23.61 -20.63 1.71
C GLU A 521 23.29 -19.31 2.38
N VAL A 522 22.57 -19.35 3.50
CA VAL A 522 22.24 -18.17 4.28
C VAL A 522 22.71 -18.35 5.71
N ARG A 523 23.36 -17.31 6.24
CA ARG A 523 23.81 -17.24 7.63
C ARG A 523 23.24 -15.98 8.25
N THR A 524 22.48 -16.14 9.33
CA THR A 524 22.09 -15.00 10.15
C THR A 524 23.23 -14.63 11.09
N ALA A 525 23.50 -13.34 11.24
CA ALA A 525 24.53 -12.87 12.18
C ALA A 525 24.05 -13.09 13.62
N ASP A 526 24.95 -13.56 14.48
CA ASP A 526 24.65 -13.71 15.91
C ASP A 526 24.40 -12.33 16.55
N ARG A 527 23.46 -12.28 17.50
CA ARG A 527 23.22 -11.06 18.27
C ARG A 527 24.49 -10.70 19.07
N PRO A 528 25.05 -9.49 18.92
CA PRO A 528 26.13 -9.06 19.81
C PRO A 528 25.61 -9.02 21.25
N GLY A 529 26.27 -9.79 22.15
CA GLY A 529 25.97 -9.80 23.59
C GLY A 529 25.47 -11.10 24.20
N VAL A 530 25.38 -12.22 23.45
CA VAL A 530 25.12 -13.55 24.02
C VAL A 530 26.43 -14.35 24.08
N PRO A 531 27.06 -14.54 25.25
CA PRO A 531 28.28 -15.35 25.35
C PRO A 531 27.92 -16.82 25.16
N GLY A 532 28.54 -17.50 24.19
CA GLY A 532 28.50 -18.96 24.05
C GLY A 532 27.66 -19.54 22.90
N GLY A 533 27.17 -18.72 21.95
CA GLY A 533 26.57 -19.24 20.72
C GLY A 533 27.64 -19.81 19.79
N ALA A 534 27.68 -21.14 19.59
CA ALA A 534 28.44 -21.72 18.49
C ALA A 534 27.89 -21.16 17.17
N ALA A 535 28.78 -20.78 16.23
CA ALA A 535 28.38 -20.28 14.91
C ALA A 535 27.36 -21.25 14.28
N ARG A 536 26.13 -20.78 14.05
CA ARG A 536 25.10 -21.61 13.42
C ARG A 536 25.59 -22.02 12.04
N ALA A 537 25.47 -23.31 11.73
CA ALA A 537 25.74 -23.83 10.39
C ALA A 537 24.88 -23.06 9.35
N PRO A 538 25.41 -22.78 8.15
CA PRO A 538 24.64 -22.12 7.10
C PRO A 538 23.39 -22.93 6.77
N LEU A 539 22.26 -22.24 6.65
CA LEU A 539 21.03 -22.83 6.12
C LEU A 539 21.18 -22.93 4.60
N VAL A 540 21.11 -24.15 4.07
CA VAL A 540 21.13 -24.39 2.61
C VAL A 540 19.69 -24.32 2.10
N LEU A 541 19.38 -23.27 1.35
CA LEU A 541 18.03 -23.01 0.81
C LEU A 541 17.79 -23.65 -0.55
N LEU A 542 18.87 -23.92 -1.29
CA LEU A 542 18.86 -24.55 -2.60
C LEU A 542 20.16 -25.30 -2.80
N SER A 543 20.05 -26.48 -3.43
CA SER A 543 21.17 -27.21 -4.00
C SER A 543 20.74 -27.69 -5.39
N LEU A 544 21.08 -26.91 -6.41
CA LEU A 544 20.70 -27.13 -7.80
C LEU A 544 21.85 -27.82 -8.54
N PRO A 545 21.67 -29.04 -9.06
CA PRO A 545 22.67 -29.65 -9.93
C PRO A 545 22.83 -28.81 -11.20
N LEU A 546 24.07 -28.64 -11.64
CA LEU A 546 24.43 -27.96 -12.88
C LEU A 546 24.87 -29.06 -13.84
N ASP A 547 24.18 -29.18 -14.98
CA ASP A 547 24.53 -30.20 -15.97
C ASP A 547 25.99 -30.03 -16.39
N ALA A 548 26.77 -31.10 -16.26
CA ALA A 548 28.04 -31.19 -16.93
C ALA A 548 27.78 -31.30 -18.44
N PRO A 549 28.59 -30.68 -19.31
CA PRO A 549 28.47 -30.92 -20.74
C PRO A 549 28.57 -32.43 -20.99
N ALA A 550 27.65 -32.97 -21.80
CA ALA A 550 27.83 -34.30 -22.36
C ALA A 550 29.16 -34.31 -23.13
N GLU A 551 30.05 -35.26 -22.79
CA GLU A 551 31.34 -35.47 -23.48
C GLU A 551 31.21 -35.59 -25.00
#